data_AF-A0A0T6BBV2-F1
#
_entry.id   AF-A0A0T6BBV2-F1
#
_cell.length_a   1.000
_cell.length_b   1.000
_cell.length_c   1.000
_cell.angle_alpha   90.00
_cell.angle_beta   90.00
_cell.angle_gamma   90.00
#
_symmetry.space_group_name_H-M   'P 1'
#
loop_
_entity.id
_entity.type
_entity.pdbx_description
1 polymer ?
#
loop_
_entity_poly.entity_id
_entity_poly.type
_entity_poly.pdbx_seq_one_letter_code
_entity_poly.pdbx_strand_id
1 'polypeptide(L)'
;MSKGYCTYSAKVISIFLSTLAAITCLTACTFGIIHILCLSAMECETPADLTGTCLCRIETKNSLAPVKTYHYMDLQCTEVRNVLTMLLIFSSVANGIGGIFSVWYIYLYWSSRYMYTYSKVRTKDNAPVIISNS
;
A
#
# COMPACT_ATOMS: atom_id res chain seq x y z
N MET A 1 -17.91 23.40 25.31
CA MET A 1 -17.65 23.28 23.85
C MET A 1 -18.15 21.92 23.40
N SER A 2 -19.08 21.94 22.45
CA SER A 2 -20.15 20.95 22.25
C SER A 2 -19.68 19.70 21.52
N LYS A 3 -20.05 18.51 22.00
CA LYS A 3 -19.64 17.16 21.52
C LYS A 3 -19.66 16.98 19.99
N GLY A 4 -20.51 17.73 19.26
CA GLY A 4 -20.61 17.67 17.79
C GLY A 4 -19.39 18.17 17.02
N TYR A 5 -18.63 19.13 17.56
CA TYR A 5 -17.41 19.62 16.88
C TYR A 5 -16.28 18.59 16.93
N CYS A 6 -16.17 17.86 18.04
CA CYS A 6 -15.16 16.80 18.23
C CYS A 6 -15.42 15.60 17.32
N THR A 7 -16.68 15.21 17.12
CA THR A 7 -17.02 14.09 16.23
C THR A 7 -16.83 14.45 14.76
N TYR A 8 -17.17 15.67 14.36
CA TYR A 8 -16.92 16.16 13.01
C TYR A 8 -15.43 16.26 12.70
N SER A 9 -14.63 16.85 13.59
CA SER A 9 -13.18 16.95 13.39
C SER A 9 -12.52 15.57 13.34
N ALA A 10 -12.92 14.64 14.21
CA ALA A 10 -12.42 13.26 14.18
C ALA A 10 -12.75 12.55 12.85
N LYS A 11 -13.96 12.74 12.30
CA LYS A 11 -14.33 12.21 10.97
C LYS A 11 -13.43 12.77 9.87
N VAL A 12 -13.25 14.10 9.83
CA VAL A 12 -12.39 14.77 8.83
C VAL A 12 -10.95 14.26 8.90
N ILE A 13 -10.38 14.21 10.11
CA ILE A 13 -9.02 13.71 10.34
C ILE A 13 -8.90 12.25 9.93
N SER A 14 -9.88 11.41 10.27
CA SER A 14 -9.87 9.99 9.93
C SER A 14 -9.89 9.75 8.42
N ILE A 15 -10.69 10.50 7.66
CA ILE A 15 -10.71 10.39 6.19
C ILE A 15 -9.39 10.86 5.61
N PHE A 16 -8.89 12.00 6.08
CA PHE A 16 -7.62 12.54 5.60
C PHE A 16 -6.48 11.54 5.84
N LEU A 17 -6.38 11.00 7.04
CA LEU A 17 -5.38 10.00 7.39
C LEU A 17 -5.57 8.71 6.59
N SER A 18 -6.80 8.25 6.37
CA SER A 18 -7.09 7.08 5.53
C SER A 18 -6.73 7.31 4.06
N THR A 19 -6.90 8.51 3.52
CA THR A 19 -6.48 8.83 2.13
C THR A 19 -4.96 8.84 2.01
N LEU A 20 -4.24 9.43 2.96
CA LEU A 20 -2.78 9.39 3.00
C LEU A 20 -2.25 7.97 3.17
N ALA A 21 -2.85 7.18 4.06
CA ALA A 21 -2.52 5.78 4.24
C ALA A 21 -2.73 4.99 2.95
N ALA A 22 -3.86 5.16 2.25
CA ALA A 22 -4.09 4.52 0.97
C ALA A 22 -3.01 4.85 -0.07
N ILE A 23 -2.64 6.14 -0.22
CA ILE A 23 -1.63 6.57 -1.19
C ILE A 23 -0.27 5.96 -0.85
N THR A 24 0.17 6.08 0.41
CA THR A 24 1.48 5.59 0.86
C THR A 24 1.58 4.06 0.78
N CYS A 25 0.53 3.34 1.15
CA CYS A 25 0.47 1.89 1.03
C CYS A 25 0.52 1.43 -0.43
N LEU A 26 -0.21 2.10 -1.33
CA LEU A 26 -0.19 1.76 -2.76
C LEU A 26 1.18 2.02 -3.38
N THR A 27 1.80 3.16 -3.08
CA THR A 27 3.15 3.47 -3.60
C THR A 27 4.21 2.53 -3.04
N ALA A 28 4.20 2.26 -1.73
CA ALA A 28 5.13 1.29 -1.13
C ALA A 28 4.96 -0.11 -1.74
N CYS A 29 3.73 -0.53 -2.02
CA CYS A 29 3.44 -1.80 -2.67
C CYS A 29 3.97 -1.85 -4.10
N THR A 30 3.76 -0.81 -4.91
CA THR A 30 4.27 -0.76 -6.30
C THR A 30 5.80 -0.77 -6.34
N PHE A 31 6.45 0.02 -5.49
CA PHE A 31 7.92 -0.01 -5.37
C PHE A 31 8.42 -1.41 -4.97
N GLY A 32 7.77 -2.06 -3.99
CA GLY A 32 8.11 -3.42 -3.58
C GLY A 32 8.03 -4.43 -4.74
N ILE A 33 6.92 -4.40 -5.50
CA ILE A 33 6.72 -5.27 -6.66
C ILE A 33 7.76 -4.99 -7.74
N ILE A 34 8.00 -3.72 -8.07
CA ILE A 34 9.01 -3.32 -9.08
C ILE A 34 10.40 -3.82 -8.66
N HIS A 35 10.76 -3.69 -7.38
CA HIS A 35 12.03 -4.20 -6.87
C HIS A 35 12.15 -5.71 -7.01
N ILE A 36 11.09 -6.46 -6.69
CA ILE A 36 11.07 -7.93 -6.85
C ILE A 36 11.21 -8.32 -8.32
N LEU A 37 10.45 -7.67 -9.21
CA LEU A 37 10.53 -7.93 -10.66
C LEU A 37 11.92 -7.62 -11.22
N CYS A 38 12.48 -6.48 -10.82
CA CYS A 38 13.81 -6.07 -11.22
C CYS A 38 14.87 -7.07 -10.73
N LEU A 39 14.77 -7.51 -9.47
CA LEU A 39 15.66 -8.51 -8.90
C LEU A 39 15.52 -9.88 -9.60
N SER A 40 14.31 -10.27 -10.00
CA SER A 40 14.07 -11.51 -10.74
C SER A 40 14.64 -11.51 -12.17
N ALA A 41 14.84 -10.31 -12.74
CA ALA A 41 15.40 -10.12 -14.07
C ALA A 41 16.93 -9.89 -14.06
N MET A 42 17.55 -9.76 -12.88
CA MET A 42 18.99 -9.61 -12.73
C MET A 42 19.65 -10.98 -12.53
N GLU A 43 20.82 -11.16 -13.15
CA GLU A 43 21.71 -12.25 -12.81
C GLU A 43 22.73 -11.74 -11.79
N CYS A 44 22.79 -12.39 -10.63
CA CYS A 44 23.71 -12.04 -9.55
C CYS A 44 24.76 -13.15 -9.43
N GLU A 45 26.03 -12.78 -9.59
CA GLU A 45 27.17 -13.68 -9.40
C GLU A 45 28.04 -13.20 -8.24
N THR A 46 28.59 -14.16 -7.51
CA THR A 46 29.64 -13.91 -6.53
C THR A 46 30.97 -13.77 -7.27
N PRO A 47 31.67 -12.62 -7.19
CA PRO A 47 32.99 -12.50 -7.77
C PRO A 47 33.94 -13.51 -7.11
N ALA A 48 34.68 -14.26 -7.92
CA ALA A 48 35.48 -15.43 -7.51
C ALA A 48 36.55 -15.15 -6.43
N ASP A 49 36.87 -13.89 -6.15
CA ASP A 49 37.92 -13.46 -5.21
C ASP A 49 37.42 -12.80 -3.91
N LEU A 50 36.10 -12.60 -3.71
CA LEU A 50 35.58 -12.01 -2.47
C LEU A 50 34.37 -12.76 -1.91
N THR A 51 34.62 -13.61 -0.91
CA THR A 51 33.58 -14.15 -0.02
C THR A 51 32.94 -13.00 0.77
N GLY A 52 31.72 -12.59 0.40
CA GLY A 52 30.93 -11.61 1.16
C GLY A 52 30.33 -10.47 0.35
N THR A 53 30.69 -10.33 -0.93
CA THR A 53 30.13 -9.29 -1.82
C THR A 53 29.25 -9.92 -2.91
N CYS A 54 28.22 -9.19 -3.34
CA CYS A 54 27.35 -9.63 -4.42
C CYS A 54 27.25 -8.59 -5.53
N LEU A 55 27.43 -9.02 -6.77
CA LEU A 55 27.32 -8.20 -7.96
C LEU A 55 26.12 -8.66 -8.79
N CYS A 56 25.09 -7.82 -8.87
CA CYS A 56 23.91 -8.06 -9.72
C CYS A 56 24.02 -7.24 -11.01
N ARG A 57 23.87 -7.91 -12.14
CA ARG A 57 23.93 -7.32 -13.49
C ARG A 57 22.57 -7.51 -14.17
N ILE A 58 22.11 -6.46 -14.83
CA ILE A 58 20.98 -6.56 -15.76
C ILE A 58 21.58 -7.01 -17.10
N GLU A 59 21.33 -8.26 -17.50
CA GLU A 59 21.64 -8.74 -18.85
C GLU A 59 20.86 -7.90 -19.86
N THR A 60 21.50 -6.88 -20.41
CA THR A 60 20.89 -6.07 -21.46
C THR A 60 21.26 -6.73 -22.78
N LYS A 61 20.30 -7.40 -23.42
CA LYS A 61 20.49 -8.08 -24.72
C LYS A 61 20.97 -7.17 -25.87
N ASN A 62 21.05 -5.85 -25.63
CA ASN A 62 21.61 -4.87 -26.55
C ASN A 62 22.98 -4.40 -26.05
N SER A 63 24.02 -4.77 -26.80
CA SER A 63 25.45 -4.48 -26.56
C SER A 63 25.84 -3.00 -26.54
N LEU A 64 24.88 -2.07 -26.57
CA LEU A 64 25.08 -0.63 -26.69
C LEU A 64 24.65 0.17 -25.44
N ALA A 65 23.97 -0.48 -24.48
CA ALA A 65 23.56 0.18 -23.24
C ALA A 65 24.58 -0.09 -22.13
N PRO A 66 24.92 0.92 -21.31
CA PRO A 66 25.80 0.72 -20.16
C PRO A 66 25.17 -0.31 -19.21
N VAL A 67 25.91 -1.38 -18.91
CA VAL A 67 25.49 -2.44 -17.99
C VAL A 67 25.35 -1.83 -16.60
N LYS A 68 24.10 -1.58 -16.18
CA LYS A 68 23.82 -1.16 -14.81
C LYS A 68 24.18 -2.31 -13.88
N THR A 69 25.21 -2.07 -13.09
CA THR A 69 25.77 -3.04 -12.15
C THR A 69 25.49 -2.55 -10.74
N TYR A 70 24.82 -3.36 -9.93
CA TYR A 70 24.54 -3.06 -8.52
C TYR A 70 25.47 -3.88 -7.64
N HIS A 71 26.31 -3.20 -6.86
CA HIS A 71 27.26 -3.84 -5.95
C HIS A 71 26.75 -3.78 -4.52
N TYR A 72 26.47 -4.94 -3.94
CA TYR A 72 26.09 -5.09 -2.53
C TYR A 72 27.36 -5.50 -1.75
N MET A 73 27.90 -4.57 -0.96
CA MET A 73 29.16 -4.75 -0.23
C MET A 73 29.04 -5.63 1.02
N ASP A 74 27.84 -5.72 1.61
CA ASP A 74 27.63 -6.32 2.94
C ASP A 74 26.76 -7.58 2.94
N LEU A 75 26.30 -8.05 1.77
CA LEU A 75 25.43 -9.22 1.69
C LEU A 75 25.94 -10.23 0.66
N GLN A 76 25.94 -11.51 1.06
CA GLN A 76 26.13 -12.63 0.13
C GLN A 76 24.99 -12.69 -0.90
N CYS A 77 25.26 -13.16 -2.11
CA CYS A 77 24.22 -13.24 -3.16
C CYS A 77 23.01 -14.11 -2.76
N THR A 78 23.20 -15.13 -1.93
CA THR A 78 22.12 -15.96 -1.38
C THR A 78 21.22 -15.16 -0.43
N GLU A 79 21.81 -14.29 0.40
CA GLU A 79 21.09 -13.42 1.34
C GLU A 79 20.35 -12.29 0.61
N VAL A 80 20.97 -11.67 -0.40
CA VAL A 80 20.30 -10.68 -1.26
C VAL A 80 19.10 -11.31 -1.97
N ARG A 81 19.23 -12.52 -2.51
CA ARG A 81 18.13 -13.15 -3.24
C ARG A 81 17.02 -13.66 -2.33
N ASN A 82 17.32 -14.10 -1.11
CA ASN A 82 16.34 -14.71 -0.22
C ASN A 82 15.78 -13.73 0.83
N VAL A 83 16.64 -13.07 1.61
CA VAL A 83 16.22 -12.20 2.72
C VAL A 83 15.60 -10.91 2.21
N LEU A 84 16.25 -10.22 1.26
CA LEU A 84 15.70 -8.99 0.70
C LEU A 84 14.35 -9.26 0.01
N THR A 85 14.25 -10.35 -0.74
CA THR A 85 13.00 -10.76 -1.40
C THR A 85 11.90 -11.05 -0.38
N MET A 86 12.19 -11.80 0.69
CA MET A 86 11.23 -12.07 1.75
C MET A 86 10.75 -10.76 2.40
N LEU A 87 11.66 -9.87 2.78
CA LEU A 87 11.32 -8.57 3.37
C LEU A 87 10.44 -7.73 2.43
N LEU A 88 10.75 -7.71 1.13
CA LEU A 88 9.96 -6.99 0.13
C LEU A 88 8.58 -7.62 -0.07
N ILE A 89 8.46 -8.95 -0.05
CA ILE A 89 7.17 -9.64 -0.14
C ILE A 89 6.31 -9.31 1.08
N PHE A 90 6.85 -9.49 2.30
CA PHE A 90 6.11 -9.19 3.51
C PHE A 90 5.68 -7.72 3.56
N SER A 91 6.58 -6.80 3.19
CA SER A 91 6.26 -5.37 3.10
C SER A 91 5.19 -5.09 2.06
N SER A 92 5.29 -5.67 0.86
CA SER A 92 4.31 -5.49 -0.21
C SER A 92 2.93 -6.01 0.19
N VAL A 93 2.86 -7.20 0.82
CA VAL A 93 1.60 -7.79 1.31
C VAL A 93 1.00 -6.93 2.43
N ALA A 94 1.80 -6.53 3.42
CA ALA A 94 1.33 -5.69 4.53
C ALA A 94 0.79 -4.34 4.04
N ASN A 95 1.52 -3.68 3.13
CA ASN A 95 1.07 -2.43 2.51
C ASN A 95 -0.15 -2.64 1.62
N GLY A 96 -0.22 -3.74 0.85
CA GLY A 96 -1.39 -4.08 0.05
C GLY A 96 -2.65 -4.23 0.91
N ILE A 97 -2.56 -4.96 2.02
CA ILE A 97 -3.66 -5.13 2.98
C ILE A 97 -4.06 -3.78 3.60
N GLY A 98 -3.08 -2.97 4.04
CA GLY A 98 -3.32 -1.63 4.58
C GLY A 98 -4.02 -0.70 3.58
N GLY A 99 -3.61 -0.77 2.31
CA GLY A 99 -4.23 -0.04 1.21
C GLY A 99 -5.70 -0.48 1.00
N ILE A 100 -5.96 -1.78 0.98
CA ILE A 100 -7.32 -2.33 0.82
C ILE A 100 -8.23 -1.84 1.95
N PHE A 101 -7.80 -1.93 3.21
CA PHE A 101 -8.60 -1.44 4.34
C PHE A 101 -8.84 0.07 4.28
N SER A 102 -7.84 0.84 3.88
CA SER A 102 -7.95 2.30 3.76
C SER A 102 -8.93 2.70 2.65
N VAL A 103 -8.89 2.04 1.50
CA VAL A 103 -9.83 2.26 0.39
C VAL A 103 -11.24 1.81 0.79
N TRP A 104 -11.36 0.66 1.47
CA TRP A 104 -12.63 0.16 1.96
C TRP A 104 -13.29 1.12 2.95
N TYR A 105 -12.50 1.68 3.89
CA TYR A 105 -12.98 2.69 4.82
C TYR A 105 -13.50 3.93 4.09
N ILE A 106 -12.75 4.45 3.12
CA ILE A 106 -13.18 5.63 2.32
C ILE A 106 -14.46 5.31 1.55
N TYR A 107 -14.56 4.11 0.96
CA TYR A 107 -15.75 3.66 0.24
C TYR A 107 -16.97 3.60 1.16
N LEU A 108 -16.86 2.98 2.33
CA LEU A 108 -17.94 2.93 3.32
C LEU A 108 -18.31 4.33 3.82
N TYR A 109 -17.32 5.18 4.07
CA TYR A 109 -17.56 6.56 4.47
C TYR A 109 -18.34 7.32 3.40
N TRP A 110 -17.95 7.15 2.14
CA TRP A 110 -18.61 7.77 1.00
C TRP A 110 -20.03 7.21 0.79
N SER A 111 -20.21 5.89 0.91
CA SER A 111 -21.51 5.22 0.86
C SER A 111 -22.45 5.71 1.97
N SER A 112 -21.94 5.85 3.20
CA SER A 112 -22.70 6.40 4.33
C SER A 112 -23.12 7.86 4.10
N ARG A 113 -22.38 8.62 3.28
CA ARG A 113 -22.74 10.00 2.91
C ARG A 113 -23.95 10.04 1.98
N TYR A 114 -24.12 9.02 1.14
CA TYR A 114 -25.35 8.82 0.37
C TYR A 114 -26.42 8.26 1.31
N MET A 115 -27.03 9.14 2.12
CA MET A 115 -28.17 8.78 2.97
C MET A 115 -29.25 8.11 2.11
N TYR A 116 -29.50 6.83 2.36
CA TYR A 116 -30.74 6.20 1.93
C TYR A 116 -31.88 6.85 2.72
N THR A 117 -32.58 7.78 2.08
CA THR A 117 -33.84 8.31 2.61
C THR A 117 -34.86 7.18 2.57
N TYR A 118 -35.03 6.48 3.69
CA TYR A 118 -36.10 5.49 3.83
C TYR A 118 -37.44 6.21 3.77
N SER A 119 -38.09 6.21 2.59
CA SER A 119 -39.47 6.64 2.42
C SER A 119 -40.40 5.60 3.04
N LYS A 120 -40.67 5.68 4.35
CA LYS A 120 -41.74 4.89 4.96
C LYS A 120 -43.10 5.38 4.43
N VAL A 121 -43.94 4.43 4.00
CA VAL A 121 -45.35 4.70 3.67
C VAL A 121 -46.08 5.12 4.95
N ARG A 122 -46.88 6.20 4.87
CA ARG A 122 -47.62 6.80 5.98
C ARG A 122 -48.45 5.72 6.71
N THR A 123 -48.03 5.36 7.91
CA THR A 123 -48.89 4.69 8.89
C THR A 123 -49.43 5.74 9.86
N LYS A 124 -50.68 5.53 10.30
CA LYS A 124 -51.72 6.46 10.79
C LYS A 124 -51.38 7.56 11.81
N ASP A 125 -50.14 7.73 12.25
CA ASP A 125 -49.74 8.74 13.23
C ASP A 125 -48.84 9.81 12.59
N ASN A 126 -49.30 11.07 12.62
CA ASN A 126 -48.73 12.23 11.93
C ASN A 126 -47.42 12.76 12.58
N ALA A 127 -46.48 11.90 12.95
CA ALA A 127 -45.16 12.31 13.43
C ALA A 127 -44.06 11.84 12.45
N PRO A 128 -43.28 12.75 11.83
CA PRO A 128 -42.14 12.36 11.02
C PRO A 128 -41.02 11.85 11.94
N VAL A 129 -40.91 10.53 12.09
CA VAL A 129 -39.76 9.92 12.75
C VAL A 129 -38.59 9.89 11.77
N ILE A 130 -37.82 10.97 11.77
CA ILE A 130 -36.55 11.05 11.04
C ILE A 130 -35.52 10.20 11.81
N ILE A 131 -35.40 8.93 11.42
CA ILE A 131 -34.29 8.10 11.89
C ILE A 131 -33.06 8.47 11.05
N SER A 132 -32.40 9.56 11.43
CA SER A 132 -31.05 9.83 10.94
C SER A 132 -30.10 9.01 11.80
N ASN A 133 -29.29 8.16 11.19
CA ASN A 133 -28.21 7.49 11.90
C ASN A 133 -27.16 8.58 12.22
N SER A 134 -27.08 8.97 13.49
CA SER A 134 -26.13 9.96 14.02
C SER A 134 -24.79 9.33 14.34
#